data_AF-A0A971RGN2-F1
#
_entry.id   AF-A0A971RGN2-F1
#
_cell.length_a   1.000
_cell.length_b   1.000
_cell.length_c   1.000
_cell.angle_alpha   90.00
_cell.angle_beta   90.00
_cell.angle_gamma   90.00
#
_symmetry.space_group_name_H-M   'P 1'
#
loop_
_entity.id
_entity.type
_entity.pdbx_description
1 polymer ?
#
loop_
_entity_poly.entity_id
_entity_poly.type
_entity_poly.pdbx_seq_one_letter_code
_entity_poly.pdbx_strand_id
1 'polypeptide(L)'
;MPRPRVLIEDWLPARAIGVECMRERGSASALAPTTYLHVWWARRPLTISRAAVLGSLLPVNFDRATFERLLGFYGSSSDILHGQRLLELARLTGNRVKNPHGRRAFSNVIPVPLLERASHAMSEFWSGSPTVLDPMAGGGSIP
;
A
#
# COMPACT_ATOMS: atom_id res chain seq x y z
N MET A 1 18.45 -16.18 19.97
CA MET A 1 18.95 -14.94 19.38
C MET A 1 17.83 -13.91 19.38
N PRO A 2 18.10 -12.60 19.55
CA PRO A 2 17.08 -11.57 19.44
C PRO A 2 16.52 -11.53 18.01
N ARG A 3 15.22 -11.30 17.87
CA ARG A 3 14.56 -11.19 16.56
C ARG A 3 15.17 -10.02 15.77
N PRO A 4 15.52 -10.20 14.49
CA PRO A 4 16.04 -9.10 13.69
C PRO A 4 14.97 -8.03 13.47
N ARG A 5 15.40 -6.76 13.40
CA ARG A 5 14.49 -5.64 13.12
C ARG A 5 14.01 -5.68 11.68
N VAL A 6 12.75 -5.33 11.46
CA VAL A 6 12.09 -5.35 10.15
C VAL A 6 11.76 -3.95 9.67
N LEU A 7 11.51 -3.79 8.37
CA LEU A 7 11.35 -2.48 7.72
C LEU A 7 10.34 -1.59 8.43
N ILE A 8 9.15 -2.11 8.78
CA ILE A 8 8.08 -1.31 9.40
C ILE A 8 8.44 -0.75 10.78
N GLU A 9 9.42 -1.34 11.47
CA GLU A 9 9.90 -0.87 12.77
C GLU A 9 10.87 0.30 12.65
N ASP A 10 11.40 0.56 11.46
CA ASP A 10 12.36 1.64 11.20
C ASP A 10 11.77 2.73 10.31
N TRP A 11 11.05 2.33 9.27
CA TRP A 11 10.49 3.26 8.30
C TRP A 11 9.20 2.73 7.64
N LEU A 12 8.21 3.61 7.54
CA LEU A 12 6.99 3.37 6.78
C LEU A 12 6.44 4.70 6.22
N PRO A 13 6.04 4.78 4.94
CA PRO A 13 5.44 5.98 4.35
C PRO A 13 3.96 6.12 4.76
N ALA A 14 3.69 6.15 6.07
CA ALA A 14 2.35 6.03 6.66
C ALA A 14 1.35 7.06 6.11
N ARG A 15 1.79 8.30 5.90
CA ARG A 15 0.92 9.36 5.36
C ARG A 15 0.50 9.09 3.92
N ALA A 16 1.41 8.63 3.06
CA ALA A 16 1.10 8.27 1.68
C ALA A 16 0.19 7.03 1.61
N ILE A 17 0.45 6.03 2.46
CA ILE A 17 -0.43 4.87 2.62
C ILE A 17 -1.84 5.31 3.01
N GLY A 18 -1.96 6.25 3.96
CA GLY A 18 -3.24 6.81 4.39
C GLY A 18 -3.99 7.49 3.24
N VAL A 19 -3.30 8.29 2.42
CA VAL A 19 -3.88 8.90 1.21
C VAL A 19 -4.42 7.82 0.27
N GLU A 20 -3.64 6.80 -0.08
CA GLU A 20 -4.10 5.73 -0.96
C GLU A 20 -5.26 4.92 -0.36
N CYS A 21 -5.26 4.69 0.96
CA CYS A 21 -6.38 4.04 1.64
C CYS A 21 -7.68 4.85 1.55
N MET A 22 -7.60 6.18 1.70
CA MET A 22 -8.75 7.07 1.50
C MET A 22 -9.20 7.07 0.04
N ARG A 23 -8.26 7.07 -0.91
CA ARG A 23 -8.55 6.98 -2.35
C ARG A 23 -9.19 5.64 -2.71
N GLU A 24 -8.79 4.53 -2.08
CA GLU A 24 -9.43 3.22 -2.26
C GLU A 24 -10.88 3.25 -1.78
N ARG A 25 -11.12 3.71 -0.54
CA ARG A 25 -12.48 3.84 0.03
C ARG A 25 -13.37 4.81 -0.73
N GLY A 26 -12.79 5.87 -1.29
CA GLY A 26 -13.51 6.86 -2.10
C GLY A 26 -13.98 6.35 -3.46
N SER A 27 -13.67 5.10 -3.82
CA SER A 27 -14.38 4.43 -4.91
C SER A 27 -15.72 3.92 -4.40
N ALA A 28 -16.80 4.63 -4.74
CA ALA A 28 -17.99 3.89 -5.17
C ALA A 28 -17.61 3.06 -6.44
N SER A 29 -18.47 2.40 -7.21
CA SER A 29 -18.11 1.58 -8.41
C SER A 29 -17.05 0.44 -8.30
N ALA A 30 -15.90 0.59 -7.63
CA ALA A 30 -14.89 -0.45 -7.41
C ALA A 30 -15.13 -1.26 -6.10
N LEU A 31 -16.14 -0.90 -5.31
CA LEU A 31 -16.57 -1.69 -4.16
C LEU A 31 -17.76 -2.57 -4.54
N ALA A 32 -17.84 -3.76 -3.96
CA ALA A 32 -18.98 -4.65 -4.15
C ALA A 32 -20.28 -3.92 -3.72
N PRO A 33 -21.43 -4.18 -4.39
CA PRO A 33 -22.70 -3.52 -4.09
C PRO A 33 -23.12 -3.57 -2.62
N THR A 34 -22.74 -4.63 -1.90
CA THR A 34 -22.99 -4.80 -0.46
C THR A 34 -22.35 -3.71 0.40
N THR A 35 -21.27 -3.08 -0.06
CA THR A 35 -20.56 -1.99 0.65
C THR A 35 -21.34 -0.67 0.67
N TYR A 36 -22.37 -0.51 -0.19
CA TYR A 36 -23.29 0.64 -0.18
C TYR A 36 -24.56 0.39 0.64
N LEU A 37 -24.94 -0.89 0.81
CA LEU A 37 -26.08 -1.28 1.64
C LEU A 37 -25.72 -1.29 3.14
N HIS A 38 -24.53 -1.80 3.47
CA HIS A 38 -23.95 -1.74 4.81
C HIS A 38 -22.42 -1.78 4.72
N VAL A 39 -21.74 -0.97 5.52
CA VAL A 39 -20.27 -1.00 5.56
C VAL A 39 -19.83 -2.30 6.25
N TRP A 40 -19.34 -3.27 5.47
CA TRP A 40 -18.74 -4.48 6.05
C TRP A 40 -17.41 -4.13 6.73
N TRP A 41 -17.37 -4.20 8.06
CA TRP A 41 -16.24 -3.76 8.89
C TRP A 41 -14.93 -4.53 8.64
N ALA A 42 -14.97 -5.65 7.94
CA ALA A 42 -13.79 -6.49 7.73
C ALA A 42 -12.92 -6.09 6.52
N ARG A 43 -13.36 -5.20 5.60
CA ARG A 43 -12.52 -4.84 4.45
C ARG A 43 -11.44 -3.84 4.84
N ARG A 44 -10.22 -4.34 5.07
CA ARG A 44 -9.01 -3.51 5.20
C ARG A 44 -8.56 -3.06 3.80
N PRO A 45 -8.21 -1.77 3.60
CA PRO A 45 -7.70 -1.32 2.31
C PRO A 45 -6.48 -2.14 1.88
N LEU A 46 -6.43 -2.55 0.62
CA LEU A 46 -5.36 -3.41 0.09
C LEU A 46 -3.98 -2.81 0.29
N THR A 47 -3.89 -1.49 0.16
CA THR A 47 -2.62 -0.75 0.30
C THR A 47 -2.00 -0.94 1.69
N ILE A 48 -2.78 -0.80 2.77
CA ILE A 48 -2.25 -0.96 4.14
C ILE A 48 -2.00 -2.43 4.47
N SER A 49 -2.86 -3.35 4.01
CA SER A 49 -2.65 -4.79 4.22
C SER A 49 -1.33 -5.25 3.61
N ARG A 50 -1.04 -4.82 2.37
CA ARG A 50 0.23 -5.12 1.70
C ARG A 50 1.42 -4.50 2.42
N ALA A 51 1.29 -3.25 2.88
CA ALA A 51 2.34 -2.57 3.63
C ALA A 51 2.65 -3.25 4.98
N ALA A 52 1.62 -3.74 5.67
CA ALA A 52 1.77 -4.44 6.94
C ALA A 52 2.50 -5.78 6.75
N VAL A 53 2.13 -6.56 5.73
CA VAL A 53 2.77 -7.86 5.44
C VAL A 53 4.20 -7.67 4.92
N LEU A 54 4.40 -6.86 3.88
CA LEU A 54 5.75 -6.67 3.35
C LEU A 54 6.66 -5.98 4.37
N GLY A 55 6.14 -4.98 5.09
CA GLY A 55 6.91 -4.25 6.09
C GLY A 55 7.30 -5.11 7.30
N SER A 56 6.54 -6.15 7.63
CA SER A 56 6.86 -7.09 8.71
C SER A 56 7.83 -8.20 8.30
N LEU A 57 8.06 -8.40 7.00
CA LEU A 57 8.91 -9.46 6.48
C LEU A 57 10.22 -8.96 5.85
N LEU A 58 10.23 -7.74 5.34
CA LEU A 58 11.40 -7.17 4.66
C LEU A 58 12.43 -6.63 5.66
N PRO A 59 13.74 -6.71 5.34
CA PRO A 59 14.79 -6.19 6.18
C PRO A 59 14.76 -4.64 6.22
N VAL A 60 15.31 -4.06 7.30
CA VAL A 60 15.37 -2.59 7.51
C VAL A 60 16.07 -1.83 6.37
N ASN A 61 17.08 -2.45 5.75
CA ASN A 61 17.84 -1.86 4.65
C ASN A 61 17.22 -2.11 3.27
N PHE A 62 16.01 -2.66 3.19
CA PHE A 62 15.33 -2.86 1.90
C PHE A 62 15.10 -1.52 1.18
N ASP A 63 15.24 -1.54 -0.13
CA ASP A 63 15.09 -0.32 -0.95
C ASP A 63 13.68 0.25 -0.83
N ARG A 64 13.60 1.45 -0.25
CA ARG A 64 12.35 2.18 0.02
C ARG A 64 11.58 2.50 -1.26
N ALA A 65 12.27 2.79 -2.36
CA ALA A 65 11.62 3.06 -3.64
C ALA A 65 10.96 1.79 -4.20
N THR A 66 11.65 0.65 -4.13
CA THR A 66 11.07 -0.65 -4.46
C THR A 66 9.89 -0.99 -3.54
N PHE A 67 9.99 -0.71 -2.24
CA PHE A 67 8.89 -0.92 -1.30
C PHE A 67 7.64 -0.12 -1.71
N GLU A 68 7.77 1.18 -2.00
CA GLU A 68 6.66 2.01 -2.45
C GLU A 68 6.01 1.48 -3.75
N ARG A 69 6.82 0.97 -4.68
CA ARG A 69 6.32 0.31 -5.89
C ARG A 69 5.58 -0.99 -5.59
N LEU A 70 6.07 -1.80 -4.64
CA LEU A 70 5.38 -3.00 -4.17
C LEU A 70 4.02 -2.66 -3.55
N LEU A 71 3.88 -1.52 -2.87
CA LEU A 71 2.58 -1.02 -2.38
C LEU A 71 1.62 -0.64 -3.51
N GLY A 72 2.08 -0.61 -4.75
CA GLY A 72 1.30 -0.23 -5.93
C GLY A 72 1.28 1.27 -6.16
N PHE A 73 2.14 2.07 -5.51
CA PHE A 73 2.11 3.51 -5.69
C PHE A 73 2.40 3.92 -7.15
N TYR A 74 1.60 4.86 -7.67
CA TYR A 74 1.78 5.38 -9.04
C TYR A 74 3.07 6.20 -9.18
N GLY A 75 3.50 6.84 -8.09
CA GLY A 75 4.74 7.61 -7.98
C GLY A 75 5.39 7.37 -6.61
N SER A 76 6.29 8.26 -6.21
CA SER A 76 6.87 8.24 -4.87
C SER A 76 5.84 8.65 -3.80
N SER A 77 6.13 8.35 -2.54
CA SER A 77 5.35 8.88 -1.42
C SER A 77 5.28 10.41 -1.44
N SER A 78 6.35 11.10 -1.84
CA SER A 78 6.32 12.57 -1.99
C SER A 78 5.36 13.03 -3.09
N ASP A 79 5.27 12.31 -4.22
CA ASP A 79 4.33 12.65 -5.31
C ASP A 79 2.87 12.49 -4.85
N ILE A 80 2.59 11.45 -4.07
CA ILE A 80 1.26 11.21 -3.48
C ILE A 80 0.92 12.35 -2.52
N LEU A 81 1.83 12.72 -1.63
CA LEU A 81 1.62 13.79 -0.66
C LEU A 81 1.50 15.15 -1.34
N HIS A 82 2.25 15.39 -2.42
CA HIS A 82 2.13 16.60 -3.22
C HIS A 82 0.74 16.71 -3.85
N GLY A 83 0.26 15.64 -4.49
CA GLY A 83 -1.09 15.60 -5.06
C GLY A 83 -2.17 15.85 -4.01
N GLN A 84 -2.03 15.26 -2.83
CA GLN A 84 -2.96 15.48 -1.72
C GLN A 84 -2.96 16.94 -1.25
N ARG A 85 -1.78 17.57 -1.14
CA ARG A 85 -1.65 18.98 -0.77
C ARG A 85 -2.31 19.91 -1.78
N LEU A 86 -2.20 19.63 -3.09
CA LEU A 86 -2.89 20.39 -4.13
C LEU A 86 -4.42 20.33 -3.97
N LEU A 87 -4.97 19.15 -3.64
CA LEU A 87 -6.41 19.00 -3.38
C LEU A 87 -6.86 19.76 -2.12
N GLU A 88 -6.06 19.73 -1.07
CA GLU A 88 -6.34 20.49 0.16
C GLU A 88 -6.34 21.99 -0.09
N LEU A 89 -5.35 22.52 -0.82
CA LEU A 89 -5.28 23.93 -1.21
C LEU A 89 -6.46 24.34 -2.11
N ALA A 90 -6.85 23.49 -3.05
CA ALA A 90 -8.01 23.73 -3.92
C ALA A 90 -9.30 23.87 -3.09
N ARG A 91 -9.51 22.97 -2.10
CA ARG A 91 -10.66 23.03 -1.19
C ARG A 91 -10.68 24.30 -0.36
N LEU A 92 -9.52 24.74 0.17
CA LEU A 92 -9.42 25.96 0.98
C LEU A 92 -9.68 27.23 0.17
N THR A 93 -9.26 27.25 -1.10
CA THR A 93 -9.40 28.42 -1.99
C THR A 93 -10.71 28.43 -2.77
N GLY A 94 -11.55 27.41 -2.64
CA GLY A 94 -12.77 27.23 -3.44
C GLY A 94 -12.51 26.91 -4.92
N ASN A 95 -11.25 26.72 -5.32
CA ASN A 95 -10.88 26.40 -6.69
C ASN A 95 -11.06 24.92 -6.99
N ARG A 96 -11.33 24.59 -8.27
CA ARG A 96 -11.32 23.21 -8.75
C ARG A 96 -9.99 22.91 -9.41
N VAL A 97 -9.41 21.77 -9.07
CA VAL A 97 -8.15 21.28 -9.67
C VAL A 97 -8.41 19.94 -10.34
N LYS A 98 -7.84 19.74 -11.54
CA LYS A 98 -7.85 18.44 -12.22
C LYS A 98 -7.18 17.41 -11.30
N ASN A 99 -7.72 16.18 -11.22
CA ASN A 99 -7.19 15.13 -10.34
C ASN A 99 -5.64 15.07 -10.40
N PRO A 100 -4.93 15.46 -9.32
CA PRO A 100 -3.47 15.54 -9.32
C PRO A 100 -2.80 14.19 -9.05
N HIS A 101 -3.59 13.14 -8.80
CA HIS A 101 -3.08 11.79 -8.55
C HIS A 101 -3.17 10.90 -9.80
N GLY A 102 -2.21 9.97 -9.91
CA GLY A 102 -2.23 8.90 -10.91
C GLY A 102 -3.22 7.77 -10.59
N ARG A 103 -3.00 6.59 -11.17
CA ARG A 103 -3.82 5.41 -10.92
C ARG A 103 -3.78 5.01 -9.43
N ARG A 104 -4.88 4.47 -8.90
CA ARG A 104 -5.01 4.11 -7.47
C ARG A 104 -4.18 2.87 -7.17
N ALA A 105 -3.49 2.85 -6.03
CA ALA A 105 -2.49 1.84 -5.72
C ALA A 105 -3.02 0.40 -5.73
N PHE A 106 -4.22 0.20 -5.15
CA PHE A 106 -4.87 -1.12 -5.10
C PHE A 106 -5.18 -1.73 -6.47
N SER A 107 -5.27 -0.88 -7.50
CA SER A 107 -5.60 -1.30 -8.87
C SER A 107 -4.36 -1.53 -9.75
N ASN A 108 -3.17 -1.19 -9.25
CA ASN A 108 -1.93 -1.33 -10.00
C ASN A 108 -1.41 -2.77 -9.89
N VAL A 109 -1.04 -3.32 -11.05
CA VAL A 109 -0.35 -4.61 -11.13
C VAL A 109 1.09 -4.40 -10.66
N ILE A 110 1.56 -5.26 -9.75
CA ILE A 110 2.94 -5.23 -9.28
C ILE A 110 3.81 -5.95 -10.31
N PRO A 111 4.90 -5.34 -10.80
CA PRO A 111 5.82 -6.01 -11.71
C PRO A 111 6.45 -7.25 -11.06
N VAL A 112 6.46 -8.38 -11.77
CA VAL A 112 7.05 -9.65 -11.33
C VAL A 112 8.50 -9.50 -10.83
N PRO A 113 9.39 -8.74 -11.51
CA PRO A 113 10.77 -8.57 -11.02
C PRO A 113 10.87 -7.94 -9.63
N LEU A 114 9.91 -7.08 -9.24
CA LEU A 114 9.88 -6.51 -7.89
C LEU A 114 9.43 -7.53 -6.86
N LEU A 115 8.49 -8.40 -7.22
CA LEU A 115 8.04 -9.51 -6.36
C LEU A 115 9.18 -10.51 -6.13
N GLU A 116 9.91 -10.88 -7.18
CA GLU A 116 11.08 -11.75 -7.09
C GLU A 116 12.17 -11.14 -6.21
N ARG A 117 12.44 -9.84 -6.37
CA ARG A 117 13.39 -9.11 -5.52
C ARG A 117 12.96 -9.10 -4.05
N ALA A 118 11.69 -8.87 -3.77
CA ALA A 118 11.16 -8.93 -2.42
C ALA A 118 11.26 -10.35 -1.83
N SER A 119 10.87 -11.37 -2.62
CA SER A 119 10.95 -12.78 -2.24
C SER A 119 12.37 -13.20 -1.91
N HIS A 120 13.34 -12.84 -2.75
CA HIS A 120 14.76 -13.13 -2.50
C HIS A 120 15.26 -12.46 -1.21
N ALA A 121 14.95 -11.17 -1.02
CA ALA A 121 15.34 -10.45 0.19
C ALA A 121 14.73 -11.05 1.46
N MET A 122 13.47 -11.50 1.41
CA MET A 122 12.81 -12.19 2.52
C MET A 122 13.45 -13.55 2.79
N SER A 123 13.72 -14.34 1.75
CA SER A 123 14.32 -15.67 1.90
C SER A 123 15.72 -15.62 2.50
N GLU A 124 16.54 -14.66 2.07
CA GLU A 124 17.86 -14.42 2.64
C GLU A 124 17.75 -13.97 4.12
N PHE A 125 16.88 -13.00 4.40
CA PHE A 125 16.72 -12.43 5.73
C PHE A 125 16.18 -13.42 6.78
N TRP A 126 15.30 -14.33 6.38
CA TRP A 126 14.70 -15.33 7.27
C TRP A 126 15.35 -16.72 7.17
N SER A 127 16.42 -16.88 6.38
CA SER A 127 17.05 -18.18 6.11
C SER A 127 16.06 -19.24 5.59
N GLY A 128 15.11 -18.81 4.76
CA GLY A 128 14.02 -19.62 4.23
C GLY A 128 12.83 -18.77 3.81
N SER A 129 11.90 -19.34 3.04
CA SER A 129 10.72 -18.62 2.57
C SER A 129 9.70 -18.43 3.69
N PRO A 130 9.37 -17.19 4.10
CA PRO A 130 8.33 -16.97 5.10
C PRO A 130 6.95 -17.35 4.55
N THR A 131 6.13 -17.97 5.38
CA THR A 131 4.74 -18.33 5.05
C THR A 131 3.79 -17.25 5.56
N VAL A 132 2.94 -16.72 4.67
CA VAL A 132 1.90 -15.75 5.01
C VAL A 132 0.54 -16.40 4.89
N LEU A 133 -0.29 -16.27 5.92
CA LEU A 133 -1.68 -16.72 5.93
C LEU A 133 -2.61 -15.52 5.97
N ASP A 134 -3.45 -15.36 4.96
CA ASP A 134 -4.56 -14.40 4.96
C ASP A 134 -5.90 -15.13 4.93
N PRO A 135 -6.51 -15.41 6.10
CA PRO A 135 -7.78 -16.13 6.16
C PRO A 135 -8.97 -15.28 5.68
N MET A 136 -8.75 -14.00 5.34
CA MET A 136 -9.78 -13.03 4.96
C MET A 136 -9.46 -12.34 3.63
N ALA A 137 -8.63 -12.96 2.78
CA ALA A 137 -8.10 -12.36 1.54
C ALA A 137 -9.18 -11.93 0.53
N GLY A 138 -10.38 -12.52 0.62
CA GLY A 138 -11.46 -12.29 -0.35
C GLY A 138 -10.97 -12.59 -1.77
N GLY A 139 -10.89 -11.57 -2.62
CA GLY A 139 -10.46 -11.69 -4.02
C GLY A 139 -8.94 -11.84 -4.27
N GLY A 140 -8.14 -12.29 -3.30
CA GLY A 140 -6.70 -12.55 -3.50
C GLY A 140 -5.83 -11.28 -3.40
N SER A 141 -5.83 -10.69 -2.21
CA SER A 141 -5.45 -9.30 -1.96
C SER A 141 -3.99 -9.09 -1.51
N ILE A 142 -3.38 -10.11 -0.93
CA ILE A 142 -2.03 -10.10 -0.39
C ILE A 142 -1.13 -10.86 -1.39
N PRO A 143 0.00 -10.25 -1.81
CA PRO A 143 0.89 -10.84 -2.80
C PRO A 143 1.61 -12.09 -2.29
#